data_AF-A0A2V6JCF9-F1
#
_entry.id   AF-A0A2V6JCF9-F1
#
_cell.length_a   1.000
_cell.length_b   1.000
_cell.length_c   1.000
_cell.angle_alpha   90.00
_cell.angle_beta   90.00
_cell.angle_gamma   90.00
#
_symmetry.space_group_name_H-M   'P 1'
#
loop_
_entity.id
_entity.type
_entity.pdbx_description
1 polymer ?
#
loop_
_entity_poly.entity_id
_entity_poly.type
_entity_poly.pdbx_seq_one_letter_code
_entity_poly.pdbx_strand_id
1 'polypeptide(L)'
;MKTNRFLFLICVATAPALINLPATETASQTAKKPVSNEYQGTTVEDPYQWLEKDDDPEVKAWSAAKNQQTRDYLDTLPDRAAIEKQLTEWYAKTSPSYSSLVSRPGILFAMKFQPPKQQPMLVTLASADDLKSEKIVLDPNEYVAVSLSKGGSEDGTLHIYEAATAKALPDTIGHVQYPTAGGSAAWNADGTGIYYTRFPRQGERPEADLNFYQQVYFHKLGTPDTEDIYSIGKDFPRIAEVVLEASHDGKYILATVANGDGGDFSHYLLGPDGNWKQITQFSDQIKAARLGRDNALYLLSRAGAPRGKILRLPIETPELSSAVEIVRTGEPVIERIVPTADALYTGDLLGGPSQIRRFGLDGKGKTIIPIAKISAVQEMVALEDNSLVFRDVS
;
A
#
# COMPACT_ATOMS: atom_id res chain seq x y z
N MET A 1 -46.34 17.77 -82.63
CA MET A 1 -47.41 18.54 -81.97
C MET A 1 -47.97 17.72 -80.82
N LYS A 2 -48.05 18.31 -79.62
CA LYS A 2 -48.64 17.81 -78.35
C LYS A 2 -47.88 16.69 -77.60
N THR A 3 -46.94 17.18 -76.79
CA THR A 3 -46.76 16.94 -75.35
C THR A 3 -47.64 15.88 -74.67
N ASN A 4 -47.02 14.95 -73.94
CA ASN A 4 -47.49 14.58 -72.60
C ASN A 4 -46.30 14.18 -71.73
N ARG A 5 -46.08 14.96 -70.67
CA ARG A 5 -45.13 14.73 -69.58
C ARG A 5 -45.82 13.87 -68.52
N PHE A 6 -45.19 12.78 -68.09
CA PHE A 6 -45.37 12.25 -66.74
C PHE A 6 -44.00 11.86 -66.20
N LEU A 7 -43.54 12.66 -65.23
CA LEU A 7 -42.33 12.45 -64.47
C LEU A 7 -42.76 11.70 -63.19
N PHE A 8 -42.38 10.43 -63.04
CA PHE A 8 -42.50 9.73 -61.75
C PHE A 8 -41.18 9.92 -60.99
N LEU A 9 -41.20 10.80 -60.00
CA LEU A 9 -40.13 10.99 -59.03
C LEU A 9 -40.40 10.04 -57.86
N ILE A 10 -39.71 8.89 -57.78
CA ILE A 10 -39.74 8.04 -56.60
C ILE A 10 -38.70 8.59 -55.63
N CYS A 11 -39.17 9.34 -54.63
CA CYS A 11 -38.38 9.81 -53.51
C CYS A 11 -38.36 8.70 -52.45
N VAL A 12 -37.29 7.89 -52.40
CA VAL A 12 -37.08 6.93 -51.30
C VAL A 12 -36.48 7.71 -50.14
N ALA A 13 -37.34 8.15 -49.21
CA ALA A 13 -36.92 8.68 -47.92
C ALA A 13 -36.52 7.50 -47.02
N THR A 14 -35.22 7.20 -46.93
CA THR A 14 -34.69 6.33 -45.88
C THR A 14 -34.68 7.10 -44.57
N ALA A 15 -35.73 6.92 -43.75
CA ALA A 15 -35.72 7.37 -42.37
C ALA A 15 -34.72 6.52 -41.57
N PRO A 16 -33.83 7.11 -40.75
CA PRO A 16 -33.07 6.31 -39.79
C PRO A 16 -34.06 5.73 -38.78
N ALA A 17 -34.12 4.40 -38.70
CA ALA A 17 -34.80 3.72 -37.62
C ALA A 17 -34.02 4.01 -36.34
N LEU A 18 -34.48 5.00 -35.58
CA LEU A 18 -34.14 5.14 -34.17
C LEU A 18 -34.64 3.85 -33.50
N ILE A 19 -33.70 2.97 -33.15
CA ILE A 19 -33.98 1.85 -32.25
C ILE A 19 -34.31 2.49 -30.91
N ASN A 20 -35.60 2.72 -30.69
CA ASN A 20 -36.12 3.14 -29.41
C ASN A 20 -36.07 1.89 -28.52
N LEU A 21 -34.98 1.73 -27.77
CA LEU A 21 -34.94 0.75 -26.69
C LEU A 21 -36.13 1.06 -25.77
N PRO A 22 -37.05 0.11 -25.52
CA PRO A 22 -38.14 0.35 -24.60
C PRO A 22 -37.53 0.73 -23.25
N ALA A 23 -37.91 1.89 -22.73
CA ALA A 23 -37.62 2.25 -21.35
C ALA A 23 -38.23 1.16 -20.47
N THR A 24 -37.37 0.36 -19.85
CA THR A 24 -37.79 -0.68 -18.92
C THR A 24 -38.45 -0.03 -17.69
N GLU A 25 -39.78 0.08 -17.71
CA GLU A 25 -40.61 0.09 -16.51
C GLU A 25 -40.23 -1.14 -15.67
N THR A 26 -39.90 -1.10 -14.38
CA THR A 26 -39.81 -0.05 -13.37
C THR A 26 -38.56 -0.38 -12.57
N ALA A 27 -37.57 0.51 -12.53
CA ALA A 27 -36.58 0.42 -11.46
C ALA A 27 -37.37 0.50 -10.16
N SER A 28 -37.31 -0.54 -9.32
CA SER A 28 -37.75 -0.42 -7.93
C SER A 28 -37.08 0.84 -7.37
N GLN A 29 -37.87 1.90 -7.22
CA GLN A 29 -37.36 3.18 -6.76
C GLN A 29 -36.91 2.96 -5.33
N THR A 30 -35.65 3.23 -5.06
CA THR A 30 -35.13 3.19 -3.69
C THR A 30 -35.99 4.10 -2.83
N ALA A 31 -36.59 3.55 -1.78
CA ALA A 31 -37.44 4.32 -0.89
C ALA A 31 -36.63 5.47 -0.27
N LYS A 32 -37.20 6.68 -0.30
CA LYS A 32 -36.67 7.82 0.43
C LYS A 32 -37.19 7.78 1.85
N LYS A 33 -36.29 7.81 2.82
CA LYS A 33 -36.57 7.96 4.26
C LYS A 33 -35.77 9.15 4.78
N PRO A 34 -36.23 10.40 4.53
CA PRO A 34 -35.53 11.61 4.94
C PRO A 34 -35.13 11.61 6.42
N VAL A 35 -33.84 11.75 6.68
CA VAL A 35 -33.29 12.06 7.99
C VAL A 35 -32.53 13.38 7.89
N SER A 36 -32.84 14.33 8.77
CA SER A 36 -32.17 15.64 8.79
C SER A 36 -31.11 15.68 9.88
N ASN A 37 -29.89 16.02 9.50
CA ASN A 37 -28.75 16.21 10.38
C ASN A 37 -28.32 17.69 10.39
N GLU A 38 -27.89 18.20 11.53
CA GLU A 38 -27.40 19.58 11.68
C GLU A 38 -25.87 19.60 11.70
N TYR A 39 -25.26 20.28 10.73
CA TYR A 39 -23.82 20.48 10.68
C TYR A 39 -23.52 21.98 10.71
N GLN A 40 -22.94 22.45 11.82
CA GLN A 40 -22.53 23.86 11.99
C GLN A 40 -23.67 24.86 11.69
N GLY A 41 -24.91 24.52 12.12
CA GLY A 41 -26.11 25.33 11.89
C GLY A 41 -26.73 25.20 10.49
N THR A 42 -26.23 24.30 9.65
CA THR A 42 -26.84 23.94 8.37
C THR A 42 -27.54 22.59 8.50
N THR A 43 -28.85 22.58 8.27
CA THR A 43 -29.61 21.33 8.15
C THR A 43 -29.33 20.66 6.81
N VAL A 44 -28.90 19.41 6.84
CA VAL A 44 -28.65 18.55 5.67
C VAL A 44 -29.59 17.35 5.75
N GLU A 45 -30.41 17.16 4.73
CA GLU A 45 -31.30 16.00 4.62
C GLU A 45 -30.60 14.87 3.86
N ASP A 46 -30.55 13.68 4.45
CA ASP A 46 -30.15 12.44 3.80
C ASP A 46 -31.35 11.48 3.69
N PRO A 47 -31.98 11.36 2.51
CA PRO A 47 -33.11 10.47 2.29
C PRO A 47 -32.73 8.99 2.17
N TYR A 48 -31.43 8.66 2.14
CA TYR A 48 -30.95 7.30 1.96
C TYR A 48 -30.07 6.81 3.11
N GLN A 49 -30.01 7.55 4.22
CA GLN A 49 -29.24 7.17 5.41
C GLN A 49 -29.57 5.75 5.93
N TRP A 50 -30.80 5.27 5.69
CA TRP A 50 -31.19 3.90 6.03
C TRP A 50 -30.36 2.82 5.32
N LEU A 51 -29.73 3.12 4.17
CA LEU A 51 -28.83 2.21 3.45
C LEU A 51 -27.45 2.07 4.11
N GLU A 52 -27.09 2.91 5.08
CA GLU A 52 -25.81 2.83 5.79
C GLU A 52 -25.72 1.61 6.73
N LYS A 53 -26.87 1.02 7.10
CA LYS A 53 -26.95 -0.16 7.97
C LYS A 53 -26.88 -1.44 7.15
N ASP A 54 -25.68 -1.86 6.79
CA ASP A 54 -25.41 -3.02 5.94
C ASP A 54 -25.93 -4.35 6.51
N ASP A 55 -26.12 -4.44 7.83
CA ASP A 55 -26.68 -5.60 8.51
C ASP A 55 -28.21 -5.69 8.47
N ASP A 56 -28.91 -4.59 8.15
CA ASP A 56 -30.37 -4.49 8.07
C ASP A 56 -30.94 -5.39 6.95
N PRO A 57 -31.97 -6.22 7.23
CA PRO A 57 -32.61 -7.07 6.23
C PRO A 57 -33.14 -6.32 5.00
N GLU A 58 -33.64 -5.10 5.16
CA GLU A 58 -34.14 -4.27 4.05
C GLU A 58 -33.01 -3.82 3.13
N VAL A 59 -31.85 -3.46 3.70
CA VAL A 59 -30.65 -3.07 2.95
C VAL A 59 -30.08 -4.26 2.20
N LYS A 60 -30.01 -5.44 2.82
CA LYS A 60 -29.60 -6.68 2.16
C LYS A 60 -30.51 -7.04 0.98
N ALA A 61 -31.83 -6.93 1.17
CA ALA A 61 -32.80 -7.18 0.11
C ALA A 61 -32.67 -6.17 -1.05
N TRP A 62 -32.50 -4.89 -0.72
CA TRP A 62 -32.26 -3.84 -1.71
C TRP A 62 -30.98 -4.09 -2.51
N SER A 63 -29.87 -4.41 -1.84
CA SER A 63 -28.58 -4.72 -2.47
C SER A 63 -28.69 -5.91 -3.42
N ALA A 64 -29.37 -6.99 -2.99
CA ALA A 64 -29.63 -8.15 -3.83
C ALA A 64 -30.43 -7.79 -5.09
N ALA A 65 -31.48 -6.97 -4.95
CA ALA A 65 -32.29 -6.52 -6.08
C ALA A 65 -31.50 -5.65 -7.07
N LYS A 66 -30.63 -4.74 -6.58
CA LYS A 66 -29.75 -3.93 -7.43
C LYS A 66 -28.69 -4.75 -8.15
N ASN A 67 -28.12 -5.75 -7.47
CA ASN A 67 -27.21 -6.70 -8.10
C ASN A 67 -27.92 -7.47 -9.22
N GLN A 68 -29.12 -8.00 -8.96
CA GLN A 68 -29.90 -8.71 -9.98
C GLN A 68 -30.21 -7.82 -11.19
N GLN A 69 -30.71 -6.60 -10.97
CA GLN A 69 -30.97 -5.65 -12.06
C GLN A 69 -29.71 -5.37 -12.89
N THR A 70 -28.56 -5.24 -12.22
CA THR A 70 -27.28 -5.04 -12.89
C THR A 70 -26.89 -6.25 -13.74
N ARG A 71 -27.11 -7.47 -13.23
CA ARG A 71 -26.88 -8.72 -13.99
C ARG A 71 -27.81 -8.83 -15.18
N ASP A 72 -29.10 -8.57 -15.01
CA ASP A 72 -30.09 -8.60 -16.08
C ASP A 72 -29.71 -7.66 -17.23
N TYR A 73 -29.08 -6.53 -16.93
CA TYR A 73 -28.55 -5.64 -17.96
C TYR A 73 -27.22 -6.15 -18.54
N LEU A 74 -26.18 -6.32 -17.73
CA LEU A 74 -24.83 -6.65 -18.20
C LEU A 74 -24.76 -7.98 -18.94
N ASP A 75 -25.53 -8.98 -18.51
CA ASP A 75 -25.50 -10.32 -19.09
C ASP A 75 -26.19 -10.39 -20.46
N THR A 76 -26.96 -9.35 -20.83
CA THR A 76 -27.54 -9.22 -22.17
C THR A 76 -26.60 -8.57 -23.19
N LEU A 77 -25.48 -8.00 -22.74
CA LEU A 77 -24.54 -7.33 -23.63
C LEU A 77 -23.84 -8.37 -24.54
N PRO A 78 -23.95 -8.24 -25.87
CA PRO A 78 -23.49 -9.28 -26.81
C PRO A 78 -21.97 -9.50 -26.74
N ASP A 79 -21.21 -8.46 -26.42
CA ASP A 79 -19.74 -8.52 -26.38
C ASP A 79 -19.19 -9.03 -25.04
N ARG A 80 -20.01 -9.15 -23.99
CA ARG A 80 -19.55 -9.48 -22.63
C ARG A 80 -18.78 -10.81 -22.62
N ALA A 81 -19.33 -11.85 -23.23
CA ALA A 81 -18.71 -13.18 -23.25
C ALA A 81 -17.40 -13.19 -24.04
N ALA A 82 -17.30 -12.42 -25.13
CA ALA A 82 -16.08 -12.31 -25.93
C ALA A 82 -14.97 -11.57 -25.17
N ILE A 83 -15.32 -10.45 -24.51
CA ILE A 83 -14.40 -9.68 -23.67
C ILE A 83 -13.92 -10.52 -22.48
N GLU A 84 -14.84 -11.19 -21.77
CA GLU A 84 -14.50 -12.06 -20.63
C GLU A 84 -13.51 -13.14 -21.06
N LYS A 85 -13.79 -13.86 -22.16
CA LYS A 85 -12.89 -14.88 -22.71
C LYS A 85 -11.52 -14.30 -23.05
N GLN A 86 -11.47 -13.16 -23.75
CA GLN A 86 -10.23 -12.53 -24.15
C GLN A 86 -9.39 -12.08 -22.95
N LEU A 87 -10.02 -11.48 -21.93
CA LEU A 87 -9.35 -11.09 -20.69
C LEU A 87 -8.84 -12.29 -19.91
N THR A 88 -9.62 -13.37 -19.79
CA THR A 88 -9.17 -14.61 -19.14
C THR A 88 -7.98 -15.23 -19.87
N GLU A 89 -8.00 -15.25 -21.21
CA GLU A 89 -6.89 -15.77 -22.01
C GLU A 89 -5.63 -14.93 -21.86
N TRP A 90 -5.74 -13.60 -21.86
CA TRP A 90 -4.60 -12.70 -21.63
C TRP A 90 -4.05 -12.83 -20.22
N TYR A 91 -4.94 -12.84 -19.22
CA TYR A 91 -4.57 -13.02 -17.83
C TYR A 91 -3.81 -14.33 -17.60
N ALA A 92 -4.30 -15.44 -18.17
CA ALA A 92 -3.62 -16.74 -18.07
C ALA A 92 -2.27 -16.81 -18.80
N LYS A 93 -2.02 -15.92 -19.78
CA LYS A 93 -0.74 -15.82 -20.51
C LYS A 93 0.26 -14.87 -19.85
N THR A 94 -0.16 -14.12 -18.83
CA THR A 94 0.70 -13.17 -18.12
C THR A 94 1.78 -13.94 -17.35
N SER A 95 3.03 -13.54 -17.56
CA SER A 95 4.17 -14.12 -16.84
C SER A 95 4.06 -13.86 -15.33
N PRO A 96 4.62 -14.74 -14.49
CA PRO A 96 4.75 -14.47 -13.06
C PRO A 96 5.47 -13.14 -12.81
N SER A 97 5.03 -12.41 -11.79
CA SER A 97 5.66 -11.19 -11.34
C SER A 97 6.04 -11.28 -9.86
N TYR A 98 7.10 -10.58 -9.49
CA TYR A 98 7.64 -10.52 -8.15
C TYR A 98 7.57 -9.08 -7.62
N SER A 99 7.31 -8.92 -6.33
CA SER A 99 7.18 -7.63 -5.67
C SER A 99 7.50 -7.72 -4.18
N SER A 100 7.59 -6.57 -3.52
CA SER A 100 7.73 -6.51 -2.05
C SER A 100 8.96 -7.29 -1.58
N LEU A 101 10.08 -7.05 -2.26
CA LEU A 101 11.34 -7.75 -2.05
C LEU A 101 11.92 -7.37 -0.68
N VAL A 102 12.34 -8.38 0.08
CA VAL A 102 13.06 -8.18 1.35
C VAL A 102 14.33 -9.02 1.32
N SER A 103 15.47 -8.34 1.23
CA SER A 103 16.80 -8.97 1.25
C SER A 103 17.23 -9.24 2.69
N ARG A 104 17.72 -10.46 2.95
CA ARG A 104 18.39 -10.86 4.18
C ARG A 104 19.63 -11.71 3.85
N PRO A 105 20.59 -11.87 4.77
CA PRO A 105 21.78 -12.69 4.53
C PRO A 105 21.45 -14.08 3.97
N GLY A 106 21.85 -14.33 2.72
CA GLY A 106 21.68 -15.61 2.02
C GLY A 106 20.27 -15.93 1.51
N ILE A 107 19.29 -15.03 1.66
CA ILE A 107 17.90 -15.27 1.23
C ILE A 107 17.20 -13.99 0.81
N LEU A 108 16.45 -14.06 -0.29
CA LEU A 108 15.58 -12.99 -0.79
C LEU A 108 14.13 -13.43 -0.65
N PHE A 109 13.35 -12.71 0.13
CA PHE A 109 11.89 -12.90 0.19
C PHE A 109 11.22 -12.06 -0.90
N ALA A 110 10.15 -12.57 -1.48
CA ALA A 110 9.31 -11.83 -2.43
C ALA A 110 7.86 -12.29 -2.37
N MET A 111 6.94 -11.38 -2.67
CA MET A 111 5.59 -11.75 -3.08
C MET A 111 5.62 -12.13 -4.56
N LYS A 112 5.13 -13.33 -4.88
CA LYS A 112 5.01 -13.85 -6.24
C LYS A 112 3.55 -13.89 -6.65
N PHE A 113 3.20 -13.18 -7.70
CA PHE A 113 1.94 -13.35 -8.37
C PHE A 113 2.13 -14.23 -9.60
N GLN A 114 1.44 -15.37 -9.66
CA GLN A 114 1.53 -16.34 -10.76
C GLN A 114 0.14 -16.57 -11.36
N PRO A 115 -0.26 -15.79 -12.36
CA PRO A 115 -1.49 -16.08 -13.10
C PRO A 115 -1.51 -17.53 -13.60
N PRO A 116 -2.67 -18.20 -13.59
CA PRO A 116 -3.99 -17.69 -13.20
C PRO A 116 -4.32 -17.86 -11.70
N LYS A 117 -3.33 -18.12 -10.82
CA LYS A 117 -3.58 -18.19 -9.38
C LYS A 117 -4.15 -16.84 -8.91
N GLN A 118 -5.17 -16.91 -8.05
CA GLN A 118 -5.94 -15.74 -7.65
C GLN A 118 -5.20 -14.87 -6.64
N GLN A 119 -4.37 -15.48 -5.80
CA GLN A 119 -3.66 -14.80 -4.72
C GLN A 119 -2.13 -14.87 -4.91
N PRO A 120 -1.40 -13.77 -4.63
CA PRO A 120 0.05 -13.80 -4.50
C PRO A 120 0.53 -14.76 -3.41
N MET A 121 1.71 -15.34 -3.59
CA MET A 121 2.36 -16.27 -2.66
C MET A 121 3.59 -15.60 -2.05
N LEU A 122 3.91 -15.90 -0.79
CA LEU A 122 5.22 -15.56 -0.23
C LEU A 122 6.23 -16.63 -0.65
N VAL A 123 7.30 -16.21 -1.31
CA VAL A 123 8.39 -17.09 -1.74
C VAL A 123 9.74 -16.61 -1.23
N THR A 124 10.71 -17.52 -1.28
CA THR A 124 12.13 -17.24 -1.04
C THR A 124 12.94 -17.62 -2.27
N LEU A 125 14.02 -16.89 -2.52
CA LEU A 125 14.97 -17.06 -3.60
C LEU A 125 16.39 -16.95 -3.03
N ALA A 126 17.37 -17.59 -3.66
CA ALA A 126 18.79 -17.39 -3.35
C ALA A 126 19.28 -16.01 -3.81
N SER A 127 18.79 -15.53 -4.95
CA SER A 127 19.04 -14.18 -5.47
C SER A 127 17.95 -13.77 -6.46
N ALA A 128 17.91 -12.49 -6.85
CA ALA A 128 17.00 -11.99 -7.88
C ALA A 128 17.26 -12.62 -9.28
N ASP A 129 18.48 -13.10 -9.53
CA ASP A 129 18.89 -13.70 -10.81
C ASP A 129 18.69 -15.23 -10.87
N ASP A 130 18.40 -15.89 -9.75
CA ASP A 130 18.21 -17.34 -9.67
C ASP A 130 16.77 -17.72 -9.31
N LEU A 131 15.86 -17.55 -10.27
CA LEU A 131 14.46 -17.95 -10.11
C LEU A 131 14.26 -19.46 -9.91
N LYS A 132 15.25 -20.31 -10.21
CA LYS A 132 15.16 -21.76 -10.01
C LYS A 132 15.32 -22.17 -8.54
N SER A 133 15.92 -21.30 -7.75
CA SER A 133 16.06 -21.48 -6.29
C SER A 133 14.77 -21.22 -5.51
N GLU A 134 13.70 -20.81 -6.20
CA GLU A 134 12.44 -20.42 -5.58
C GLU A 134 11.87 -21.53 -4.67
N LYS A 135 11.49 -21.13 -3.46
CA LYS A 135 10.73 -21.98 -2.53
C LYS A 135 9.52 -21.20 -2.02
N ILE A 136 8.35 -21.82 -2.12
CA ILE A 136 7.12 -21.28 -1.53
C ILE A 136 7.23 -21.37 -0.01
N VAL A 137 7.09 -20.22 0.65
CA VAL A 137 6.95 -20.13 2.11
C VAL A 137 5.48 -20.20 2.50
N LEU A 138 4.62 -19.52 1.74
CA LEU A 138 3.17 -19.53 1.98
C LEU A 138 2.43 -19.37 0.66
N ASP A 139 1.56 -20.33 0.34
CA ASP A 139 0.64 -20.27 -0.79
C ASP A 139 -0.81 -20.17 -0.29
N PRO A 140 -1.42 -18.96 -0.33
CA PRO A 140 -2.82 -18.76 0.03
C PRO A 140 -3.82 -19.52 -0.86
N ASN A 141 -3.38 -20.06 -2.00
CA ASN A 141 -4.23 -20.83 -2.92
C ASN A 141 -4.28 -22.34 -2.56
N GLU A 142 -3.38 -22.84 -1.70
CA GLU A 142 -3.33 -24.26 -1.28
C GLU A 142 -3.64 -24.46 0.21
N TYR A 143 -3.39 -23.46 1.08
CA TYR A 143 -3.73 -23.44 2.51
C TYR A 143 -3.97 -21.99 3.01
N VAL A 144 -4.61 -21.81 4.17
CA VAL A 144 -5.00 -20.49 4.77
C VAL A 144 -4.39 -20.45 6.20
N ALA A 145 -3.45 -19.56 6.60
CA ALA A 145 -3.62 -18.13 6.87
C ALA A 145 -2.34 -17.23 6.97
N VAL A 146 -2.51 -15.96 6.55
CA VAL A 146 -1.65 -14.75 6.61
C VAL A 146 -2.32 -13.75 7.60
N SER A 147 -1.89 -12.48 7.72
CA SER A 147 -2.80 -11.39 8.13
C SER A 147 -4.02 -11.39 7.21
N LEU A 148 -5.08 -12.06 7.66
CA LEU A 148 -6.26 -12.33 6.85
C LEU A 148 -7.41 -11.47 7.31
N SER A 149 -7.80 -10.59 6.41
CA SER A 149 -9.11 -9.97 6.42
C SER A 149 -10.16 -10.96 5.95
N LYS A 150 -11.14 -11.28 6.81
CA LYS A 150 -12.23 -12.18 6.43
C LYS A 150 -13.24 -11.41 5.58
N GLY A 151 -13.42 -11.84 4.33
CA GLY A 151 -14.35 -11.16 3.41
C GLY A 151 -13.93 -9.74 3.03
N GLY A 152 -12.63 -9.41 3.13
CA GLY A 152 -12.13 -8.05 2.88
C GLY A 152 -12.31 -7.08 4.05
N SER A 153 -12.51 -7.58 5.28
CA SER A 153 -12.72 -6.76 6.49
C SER A 153 -11.58 -5.80 6.87
N GLU A 154 -10.42 -5.94 6.24
CA GLU A 154 -9.14 -5.26 6.55
C GLU A 154 -8.62 -5.42 8.00
N ASP A 155 -9.39 -6.06 8.90
CA ASP A 155 -8.95 -6.52 10.23
C ASP A 155 -8.01 -7.73 10.11
N GLY A 156 -6.76 -7.58 10.56
CA GLY A 156 -5.70 -8.56 10.38
C GLY A 156 -5.17 -9.20 11.66
N THR A 157 -4.80 -10.48 11.57
CA THR A 157 -4.10 -11.25 12.62
C THR A 157 -2.68 -11.59 12.18
N LEU A 158 -1.68 -11.20 12.96
CA LEU A 158 -0.29 -11.55 12.69
C LEU A 158 -0.03 -13.03 12.97
N HIS A 159 0.63 -13.70 12.03
CA HIS A 159 1.14 -15.07 12.16
C HIS A 159 2.63 -15.08 11.91
N ILE A 160 3.37 -15.95 12.61
CA ILE A 160 4.83 -16.03 12.52
C ILE A 160 5.24 -17.39 11.94
N TYR A 161 6.22 -17.38 11.02
CA TYR A 161 6.73 -18.57 10.34
C TYR A 161 8.25 -18.65 10.45
N GLU A 162 8.78 -19.86 10.59
CA GLU A 162 10.21 -20.13 10.50
C GLU A 162 10.69 -20.00 9.05
N ALA A 163 11.62 -19.08 8.78
CA ALA A 163 12.12 -18.82 7.44
C ALA A 163 12.78 -20.05 6.76
N ALA A 164 13.51 -20.87 7.52
CA ALA A 164 14.26 -22.00 6.98
C ALA A 164 13.37 -23.16 6.50
N THR A 165 12.23 -23.36 7.16
CA THR A 165 11.35 -24.53 6.96
C THR A 165 9.96 -24.16 6.47
N ALA A 166 9.62 -22.87 6.47
CA ALA A 166 8.27 -22.34 6.27
C ALA A 166 7.23 -22.86 7.28
N LYS A 167 7.67 -23.38 8.43
CA LYS A 167 6.76 -23.90 9.46
C LYS A 167 6.14 -22.76 10.27
N ALA A 168 4.82 -22.77 10.42
CA ALA A 168 4.12 -21.85 11.31
C ALA A 168 4.53 -22.06 12.78
N LEU A 169 4.77 -20.95 13.48
CA LEU A 169 4.92 -20.92 14.94
C LEU A 169 3.53 -20.81 15.60
N PRO A 170 3.40 -21.19 16.89
CA PRO A 170 2.13 -21.09 17.62
C PRO A 170 1.66 -19.65 17.85
N ASP A 171 2.56 -18.67 17.75
CA ASP A 171 2.31 -17.26 18.01
C ASP A 171 1.30 -16.64 17.04
N THR A 172 0.27 -16.00 17.58
CA THR A 172 -0.76 -15.27 16.81
C THR A 172 -1.17 -13.99 17.55
N ILE A 173 -1.25 -12.86 16.84
CA ILE A 173 -1.60 -11.56 17.44
C ILE A 173 -2.73 -10.91 16.64
N GLY A 174 -3.91 -10.75 17.26
CA GLY A 174 -5.07 -10.11 16.61
C GLY A 174 -5.02 -8.58 16.64
N HIS A 175 -5.79 -7.96 15.75
CA HIS A 175 -5.98 -6.49 15.65
C HIS A 175 -4.69 -5.71 15.37
N VAL A 176 -3.86 -6.25 14.47
CA VAL A 176 -2.60 -5.61 14.06
C VAL A 176 -2.74 -4.76 12.79
N GLN A 177 -3.88 -4.88 12.09
CA GLN A 177 -4.16 -4.20 10.83
C GLN A 177 -5.63 -3.82 10.72
N TYR A 178 -5.92 -2.65 10.13
CA TYR A 178 -7.25 -2.15 9.75
C TYR A 178 -7.14 -1.25 8.50
N PRO A 179 -8.27 -0.95 7.79
CA PRO A 179 -8.28 -0.28 6.49
C PRO A 179 -7.35 0.92 6.35
N THR A 180 -7.40 1.83 7.33
CA THR A 180 -6.85 3.17 7.16
C THR A 180 -5.37 3.25 7.48
N ALA A 181 -4.87 2.52 8.49
CA ALA A 181 -3.49 2.65 8.97
C ALA A 181 -2.62 1.40 8.74
N GLY A 182 -3.16 0.38 8.06
CA GLY A 182 -2.45 -0.87 7.80
C GLY A 182 -1.93 -1.54 9.08
N GLY A 183 -0.86 -2.32 8.95
CA GLY A 183 -0.13 -2.94 10.05
C GLY A 183 1.37 -3.00 9.74
N SER A 184 2.22 -2.94 10.76
CA SER A 184 3.67 -2.98 10.60
C SER A 184 4.32 -3.80 11.70
N ALA A 185 5.43 -4.46 11.37
CA ALA A 185 6.26 -5.18 12.34
C ALA A 185 7.74 -5.08 11.99
N ALA A 186 8.59 -5.08 13.02
CA ALA A 186 10.04 -5.04 12.92
C ALA A 186 10.67 -5.96 13.96
N TRP A 187 11.57 -6.83 13.53
CA TRP A 187 12.31 -7.73 14.42
C TRP A 187 13.31 -6.97 15.28
N ASN A 188 13.50 -7.42 16.52
CA ASN A 188 14.62 -6.99 17.33
C ASN A 188 15.93 -7.67 16.89
N ALA A 189 17.07 -7.19 17.39
CA ALA A 189 18.40 -7.64 16.98
C ALA A 189 18.67 -9.15 17.15
N ASP A 190 18.17 -9.76 18.22
CA ASP A 190 18.42 -11.17 18.53
C ASP A 190 17.35 -12.13 18.00
N GLY A 191 16.32 -11.61 17.32
CA GLY A 191 15.23 -12.40 16.75
C GLY A 191 14.33 -13.05 17.80
N THR A 192 14.40 -12.66 19.07
CA THR A 192 13.56 -13.24 20.14
C THR A 192 12.18 -12.59 20.22
N GLY A 193 11.93 -11.52 19.46
CA GLY A 193 10.65 -10.84 19.44
C GLY A 193 10.51 -9.79 18.35
N ILE A 194 9.33 -9.19 18.29
CA ILE A 194 8.96 -8.19 17.29
C ILE A 194 8.35 -6.97 17.96
N TYR A 195 8.68 -5.79 17.43
CA TYR A 195 7.90 -4.59 17.62
C TYR A 195 6.82 -4.55 16.55
N TYR A 196 5.58 -4.30 16.91
CA TYR A 196 4.46 -4.35 15.99
C TYR A 196 3.43 -3.27 16.30
N THR A 197 2.65 -2.89 15.29
CA THR A 197 1.54 -1.96 15.47
C THR A 197 0.26 -2.69 15.84
N ARG A 198 -0.51 -2.09 16.75
CA ARG A 198 -1.76 -2.65 17.25
C ARG A 198 -2.81 -1.56 17.40
N PHE A 199 -4.03 -1.88 17.03
CA PHE A 199 -5.19 -1.05 17.32
C PHE A 199 -5.73 -1.35 18.73
N PRO A 200 -6.46 -0.40 19.36
CA PRO A 200 -7.15 -0.63 20.61
C PRO A 200 -8.11 -1.81 20.52
N ARG A 201 -8.11 -2.66 21.55
CA ARG A 201 -9.06 -3.78 21.70
C ARG A 201 -10.32 -3.33 22.42
N GLN A 202 -11.37 -4.16 22.36
CA GLN A 202 -12.59 -3.92 23.12
C GLN A 202 -12.28 -3.66 24.60
N GLY A 203 -12.85 -2.59 25.15
CA GLY A 203 -12.60 -2.14 26.52
C GLY A 203 -11.37 -1.25 26.71
N GLU A 204 -10.45 -1.17 25.73
CA GLU A 204 -9.31 -0.25 25.79
C GLU A 204 -9.70 1.19 25.40
N ARG A 205 -10.70 1.36 24.53
CA ARG A 205 -11.25 2.65 24.07
C ARG A 205 -12.75 2.56 23.73
N PRO A 206 -13.45 3.70 23.56
CA PRO A 206 -14.80 3.72 23.01
C PRO A 206 -14.88 3.03 21.65
N GLU A 207 -16.05 2.46 21.32
CA GLU A 207 -16.25 1.68 20.09
C GLU A 207 -15.89 2.47 18.82
N ALA A 208 -16.23 3.76 18.77
CA ALA A 208 -15.92 4.66 17.66
C ALA A 208 -14.40 4.91 17.46
N ASP A 209 -13.56 4.52 18.42
CA ASP A 209 -12.12 4.73 18.43
C ASP A 209 -11.30 3.44 18.29
N LEU A 210 -11.95 2.27 18.21
CA LEU A 210 -11.24 0.98 18.12
C LEU A 210 -10.45 0.84 16.82
N ASN A 211 -10.87 1.49 15.74
CA ASN A 211 -10.18 1.47 14.45
C ASN A 211 -9.22 2.66 14.28
N PHE A 212 -8.89 3.35 15.37
CA PHE A 212 -8.02 4.53 15.43
C PHE A 212 -6.94 4.34 16.50
N TYR A 213 -6.08 5.33 16.71
CA TYR A 213 -5.07 5.33 17.78
C TYR A 213 -4.12 4.12 17.74
N GLN A 214 -3.61 3.80 16.55
CA GLN A 214 -2.59 2.77 16.37
C GLN A 214 -1.36 3.06 17.24
N GLN A 215 -0.90 2.05 17.97
CA GLN A 215 0.23 2.12 18.90
C GLN A 215 1.23 1.00 18.63
N VAL A 216 2.44 1.11 19.19
CA VAL A 216 3.50 0.11 19.04
C VAL A 216 3.66 -0.68 20.35
N TYR A 217 3.70 -2.00 20.21
CA TYR A 217 3.93 -2.96 21.28
C TYR A 217 5.13 -3.86 20.93
N PHE A 218 5.72 -4.49 21.94
CA PHE A 218 6.73 -5.53 21.77
C PHE A 218 6.15 -6.88 22.18
N HIS A 219 6.24 -7.85 21.28
CA HIS A 219 5.87 -9.24 21.49
C HIS A 219 7.13 -10.11 21.61
N LYS A 220 7.21 -10.89 22.68
CA LYS A 220 8.26 -11.90 22.87
C LYS A 220 7.76 -13.24 22.33
N LEU A 221 8.55 -13.88 21.47
CA LEU A 221 8.18 -15.18 20.91
C LEU A 221 7.95 -16.24 22.00
N GLY A 222 6.92 -17.05 21.80
CA GLY A 222 6.49 -18.12 22.69
C GLY A 222 5.69 -17.65 23.90
N THR A 223 5.32 -16.37 23.98
CA THR A 223 4.46 -15.82 25.03
C THR A 223 3.07 -15.47 24.49
N PRO A 224 2.01 -15.47 25.32
CA PRO A 224 0.71 -14.95 24.91
C PRO A 224 0.78 -13.44 24.59
N ASP A 225 0.01 -12.99 23.60
CA ASP A 225 -0.08 -11.57 23.22
C ASP A 225 -0.61 -10.66 24.34
N THR A 226 -1.27 -11.23 25.36
CA THR A 226 -1.67 -10.53 26.59
C THR A 226 -0.49 -10.09 27.46
N GLU A 227 0.70 -10.66 27.24
CA GLU A 227 1.94 -10.27 27.92
C GLU A 227 2.75 -9.22 27.16
N ASP A 228 2.27 -8.77 25.99
CA ASP A 228 2.98 -7.82 25.14
C ASP A 228 3.17 -6.46 25.83
N ILE A 229 4.38 -5.92 25.67
CA ILE A 229 4.80 -4.71 26.38
C ILE A 229 4.52 -3.49 25.52
N TYR A 230 3.78 -2.52 26.06
CA TYR A 230 3.60 -1.22 25.42
C TYR A 230 4.95 -0.54 25.14
N SER A 231 5.14 -0.04 23.92
CA SER A 231 6.38 0.60 23.49
C SER A 231 6.24 2.12 23.29
N ILE A 232 5.37 2.56 22.38
CA ILE A 232 5.13 3.99 22.09
C ILE A 232 3.76 4.21 21.42
N GLY A 233 3.25 5.45 21.43
CA GLY A 233 2.17 5.90 20.55
C GLY A 233 0.92 6.44 21.26
N LYS A 234 0.86 6.45 22.60
CA LYS A 234 -0.29 7.00 23.35
C LYS A 234 -0.63 8.44 22.98
N ASP A 235 0.39 9.23 22.63
CA ASP A 235 0.28 10.64 22.28
C ASP A 235 0.27 10.89 20.76
N PHE A 236 0.26 9.84 19.94
CA PHE A 236 0.13 10.00 18.49
C PHE A 236 -1.27 10.52 18.12
N PRO A 237 -1.41 11.17 16.95
CA PRO A 237 -2.71 11.59 16.45
C PRO A 237 -3.72 10.44 16.41
N ARG A 238 -5.01 10.76 16.53
CA ARG A 238 -6.10 9.78 16.41
C ARG A 238 -6.01 8.96 15.12
N ILE A 239 -5.62 9.60 14.03
CA ILE A 239 -5.51 9.03 12.68
C ILE A 239 -4.06 8.63 12.32
N ALA A 240 -3.22 8.37 13.33
CA ALA A 240 -1.83 8.03 13.06
C ALA A 240 -1.69 6.70 12.32
N GLU A 241 -0.75 6.66 11.38
CA GLU A 241 -0.35 5.45 10.67
C GLU A 241 1.14 5.24 10.87
N VAL A 242 1.54 4.07 11.36
CA VAL A 242 2.90 3.82 11.82
C VAL A 242 3.55 2.72 11.01
N VAL A 243 4.67 3.05 10.37
CA VAL A 243 5.53 2.08 9.68
C VAL A 243 6.83 1.91 10.47
N LEU A 244 7.19 0.66 10.74
CA LEU A 244 8.40 0.28 11.46
C LEU A 244 9.46 -0.27 10.49
N GLU A 245 10.69 0.19 10.65
CA GLU A 245 11.86 -0.28 9.91
C GLU A 245 12.96 -0.62 10.92
N ALA A 246 13.42 -1.88 10.94
CA ALA A 246 14.60 -2.27 11.71
C ALA A 246 15.89 -1.97 10.94
N SER A 247 16.94 -1.54 11.63
CA SER A 247 18.29 -1.48 11.06
C SER A 247 18.75 -2.87 10.65
N HIS A 248 19.74 -2.94 9.76
CA HIS A 248 20.25 -4.22 9.28
C HIS A 248 20.78 -5.14 10.40
N ASP A 249 21.35 -4.55 11.45
CA ASP A 249 21.80 -5.25 12.65
C ASP A 249 20.73 -5.36 13.76
N GLY A 250 19.52 -4.84 13.51
CA GLY A 250 18.39 -4.81 14.42
C GLY A 250 18.57 -3.98 15.69
N LYS A 251 19.68 -3.23 15.83
CA LYS A 251 19.95 -2.39 17.02
C LYS A 251 19.06 -1.15 17.10
N TYR A 252 18.53 -0.71 15.96
CA TYR A 252 17.67 0.44 15.87
C TYR A 252 16.35 0.08 15.21
N ILE A 253 15.27 0.74 15.65
CA ILE A 253 13.98 0.68 14.98
C ILE A 253 13.50 2.10 14.70
N LEU A 254 13.27 2.41 13.44
CA LEU A 254 12.69 3.65 12.99
C LEU A 254 11.17 3.47 12.91
N ALA A 255 10.42 4.29 13.64
CA ALA A 255 8.98 4.46 13.47
C ALA A 255 8.72 5.73 12.65
N THR A 256 8.13 5.57 11.47
CA THR A 256 7.59 6.66 10.66
C THR A 256 6.11 6.78 10.96
N VAL A 257 5.70 7.93 11.51
CA VAL A 257 4.32 8.18 11.96
C VAL A 257 3.71 9.22 11.02
N ALA A 258 2.73 8.81 10.20
CA ALA A 258 1.94 9.71 9.37
C ALA A 258 0.79 10.33 10.19
N ASN A 259 0.41 11.57 9.87
CA ASN A 259 -0.83 12.16 10.35
C ASN A 259 -1.96 11.93 9.34
N GLY A 260 -2.36 10.66 9.20
CA GLY A 260 -3.20 10.17 8.11
C GLY A 260 -2.56 10.37 6.73
N ASP A 261 -3.38 10.28 5.69
CA ASP A 261 -2.98 10.39 4.28
C ASP A 261 -2.55 11.80 3.80
N GLY A 262 -2.47 12.79 4.70
CA GLY A 262 -2.14 14.18 4.36
C GLY A 262 -0.69 14.40 3.93
N GLY A 263 0.17 13.39 4.09
CA GLY A 263 1.59 13.46 3.71
C GLY A 263 2.47 14.21 4.70
N ASP A 264 2.02 14.39 5.94
CA ASP A 264 2.84 14.91 7.05
C ASP A 264 3.31 13.77 7.94
N PHE A 265 4.62 13.77 8.23
CA PHE A 265 5.27 12.69 8.95
C PHE A 265 6.10 13.21 10.12
N SER A 266 6.10 12.45 11.21
CA SER A 266 7.07 12.55 12.30
C SER A 266 7.82 11.23 12.41
N HIS A 267 9.05 11.27 12.94
CA HIS A 267 9.91 10.09 12.98
C HIS A 267 10.46 9.90 14.38
N TYR A 268 10.46 8.66 14.85
CA TYR A 268 10.99 8.26 16.15
C TYR A 268 12.00 7.13 15.94
N LEU A 269 13.07 7.12 16.72
CA LEU A 269 14.10 6.10 16.66
C LEU A 269 14.23 5.43 18.03
N LEU A 270 14.04 4.11 18.07
CA LEU A 270 14.38 3.27 19.21
C LEU A 270 15.87 2.95 19.14
N GLY A 271 16.62 3.29 20.20
CA GLY A 271 18.04 3.00 20.32
C GLY A 271 18.34 1.68 21.05
N PRO A 272 19.61 1.25 21.08
CA PRO A 272 20.05 0.06 21.81
C PRO A 272 19.93 0.20 23.34
N ASP A 273 19.70 1.40 23.84
CA ASP A 273 19.38 1.68 25.25
C ASP A 273 17.91 1.37 25.60
N GLY A 274 17.10 1.00 24.60
CA GLY A 274 15.69 0.67 24.75
C GLY A 274 14.76 1.89 24.80
N ASN A 275 15.27 3.10 24.52
CA ASN A 275 14.48 4.33 24.58
C ASN A 275 14.14 4.87 23.20
N TRP A 276 12.90 5.35 23.05
CA TRP A 276 12.46 6.09 21.86
C TRP A 276 12.90 7.55 21.94
N LYS A 277 13.45 8.04 20.83
CA LYS A 277 13.76 9.46 20.62
C LYS A 277 13.00 9.99 19.43
N GLN A 278 12.29 11.10 19.59
CA GLN A 278 11.70 11.81 18.46
C GLN A 278 12.78 12.55 17.67
N ILE A 279 12.85 12.28 16.37
CA ILE A 279 13.86 12.85 15.46
C ILE A 279 13.30 14.05 14.69
N THR A 280 12.03 13.95 14.28
CA THR A 280 11.35 15.01 13.51
C THR A 280 9.90 15.18 13.97
N GLN A 281 9.33 16.34 13.66
CA GLN A 281 7.95 16.72 13.86
C GLN A 281 7.25 16.92 12.51
N PHE A 282 5.91 16.92 12.50
CA PHE A 282 5.10 17.11 11.29
C PHE A 282 5.46 18.39 10.52
N SER A 283 5.76 19.47 11.24
CA SER A 283 6.13 20.77 10.69
C SER A 283 7.49 20.80 9.99
N ASP A 284 8.36 19.82 10.21
CA ASP A 284 9.74 19.82 9.67
C ASP A 284 9.78 19.52 8.15
N GLN A 285 8.65 19.09 7.59
CA GLN A 285 8.52 18.72 6.17
C GLN A 285 9.51 17.63 5.73
N ILE A 286 9.86 16.72 6.65
CA ILE A 286 10.57 15.48 6.32
C ILE A 286 9.54 14.45 5.87
N LYS A 287 9.64 14.03 4.61
CA LYS A 287 8.64 13.18 3.93
C LYS A 287 9.01 11.70 3.88
N ALA A 288 10.27 11.37 4.15
CA ALA A 288 10.72 10.01 4.37
C ALA A 288 12.01 10.02 5.20
N ALA A 289 12.19 8.98 6.01
CA ALA A 289 13.47 8.65 6.65
C ALA A 289 13.82 7.18 6.33
N ARG A 290 15.11 6.87 6.17
CA ARG A 290 15.61 5.50 5.92
C ARG A 290 16.88 5.24 6.72
N LEU A 291 16.98 4.04 7.27
CA LEU A 291 18.18 3.59 7.97
C LEU A 291 19.25 3.20 6.95
N GLY A 292 20.41 3.86 7.05
CA GLY A 292 21.60 3.50 6.30
C GLY A 292 22.34 2.32 6.91
N ARG A 293 23.07 1.57 6.08
CA ARG A 293 23.97 0.50 6.54
C ARG A 293 25.32 1.02 7.06
N ASP A 294 25.49 2.33 7.08
CA ASP A 294 26.69 3.10 7.45
C ASP A 294 26.50 3.90 8.76
N ASN A 295 25.60 3.45 9.65
CA ASN A 295 25.24 4.12 10.90
C ASN A 295 24.73 5.57 10.70
N ALA A 296 23.94 5.77 9.66
CA ALA A 296 23.33 7.07 9.37
C ALA A 296 21.83 6.96 9.11
N LEU A 297 21.13 8.07 9.32
CA LEU A 297 19.75 8.26 8.89
C LEU A 297 19.73 9.19 7.67
N TYR A 298 19.04 8.76 6.62
CA TYR A 298 18.84 9.53 5.40
C TYR A 298 17.44 10.09 5.38
N LEU A 299 17.30 11.40 5.17
CA LEU A 299 16.02 12.10 5.23
C LEU A 299 15.69 12.76 3.89
N LEU A 300 14.48 12.53 3.38
CA LEU A 300 13.92 13.29 2.28
C LEU A 300 13.20 14.53 2.81
N SER A 301 13.79 15.71 2.66
CA SER A 301 13.21 16.97 3.12
C SER A 301 12.55 17.74 1.98
N ARG A 302 11.40 18.35 2.26
CA ARG A 302 10.74 19.34 1.40
C ARG A 302 10.87 20.78 1.91
N ALA A 303 11.50 20.99 3.07
CA ALA A 303 11.72 22.31 3.66
C ALA A 303 12.56 23.20 2.73
N GLY A 304 11.93 24.26 2.21
CA GLY A 304 12.54 25.17 1.23
C GLY A 304 12.94 24.50 -0.10
N ALA A 305 12.48 23.27 -0.35
CA ALA A 305 12.88 22.43 -1.46
C ALA A 305 11.69 21.56 -1.93
N PRO A 306 10.69 22.13 -2.61
CA PRO A 306 9.45 21.42 -2.95
C PRO A 306 9.65 20.18 -3.84
N ARG A 307 10.77 20.11 -4.60
CA ARG A 307 11.16 18.93 -5.40
C ARG A 307 12.03 17.94 -4.62
N GLY A 308 12.34 18.23 -3.37
CA GLY A 308 13.10 17.36 -2.48
C GLY A 308 14.58 17.66 -2.44
N LYS A 309 15.14 17.54 -1.23
CA LYS A 309 16.57 17.44 -0.97
C LYS A 309 16.82 16.32 0.02
N ILE A 310 18.04 15.80 0.06
CA ILE A 310 18.40 14.70 0.96
C ILE A 310 19.35 15.21 2.03
N LEU A 311 18.97 14.97 3.28
CA LEU A 311 19.79 15.23 4.45
C LEU A 311 20.34 13.91 5.00
N ARG A 312 21.50 13.97 5.65
CA ARG A 312 22.15 12.84 6.32
C ARG A 312 22.44 13.22 7.77
N LEU A 313 22.17 12.29 8.68
CA LEU A 313 22.37 12.42 10.13
C LEU A 313 23.15 11.21 10.67
N PRO A 314 24.08 11.38 11.63
CA PRO A 314 24.60 10.26 12.40
C PRO A 314 23.49 9.61 13.23
N ILE A 315 23.37 8.27 13.20
CA ILE A 315 22.27 7.57 13.91
C ILE A 315 22.44 7.59 15.44
N GLU A 316 23.67 7.66 15.93
CA GLU A 316 23.98 7.70 17.37
C GLU A 316 23.61 9.04 18.01
N THR A 317 23.59 10.12 17.22
CA THR A 317 23.21 11.47 17.65
C THR A 317 22.21 12.08 16.66
N PRO A 318 20.98 11.54 16.57
CA PRO A 318 20.05 11.87 15.50
C PRO A 318 19.29 13.16 15.84
N GLU A 319 19.99 14.29 15.76
CA GLU A 319 19.43 15.63 15.97
C GLU A 319 19.23 16.32 14.63
N LEU A 320 17.99 16.65 14.24
CA LEU A 320 17.70 17.24 12.93
C LEU A 320 18.52 18.53 12.64
N SER A 321 18.81 19.32 13.68
CA SER A 321 19.66 20.52 13.58
C SER A 321 21.11 20.24 13.17
N SER A 322 21.59 19.01 13.35
CA SER A 322 22.91 18.55 12.91
C SER A 322 22.92 17.94 11.51
N ALA A 323 21.77 17.89 10.82
CA ALA A 323 21.66 17.24 9.53
C ALA A 323 22.48 17.97 8.46
N VAL A 324 23.23 17.21 7.67
CA VAL A 324 24.00 17.72 6.54
C VAL A 324 23.22 17.48 5.26
N GLU A 325 23.01 18.54 4.47
CA GLU A 325 22.46 18.42 3.12
C GLU A 325 23.50 17.78 2.19
N ILE A 326 23.21 16.58 1.70
CA ILE A 326 24.11 15.81 0.82
C ILE A 326 23.65 15.83 -0.64
N VAL A 327 22.33 15.87 -0.90
CA VAL A 327 21.79 16.01 -2.25
C VAL A 327 20.89 17.23 -2.30
N ARG A 328 21.27 18.22 -3.11
CA ARG A 328 20.49 19.45 -3.30
C ARG A 328 19.24 19.19 -4.13
N THR A 329 18.25 20.06 -3.98
CA THR A 329 17.10 20.09 -4.90
C THR A 329 17.55 20.31 -6.34
N GLY A 330 16.88 19.64 -7.27
CA GLY A 330 17.15 19.73 -8.70
C GLY A 330 15.88 19.82 -9.51
N GLU A 331 16.01 19.54 -10.81
CA GLU A 331 14.88 19.44 -11.73
C GLU A 331 13.97 18.24 -11.40
N PRO A 332 14.45 16.99 -11.27
CA PRO A 332 13.57 15.87 -10.86
C PRO A 332 12.97 16.05 -9.48
N VAL A 333 11.75 15.53 -9.29
CA VAL A 333 11.15 15.35 -7.96
C VAL A 333 11.71 14.07 -7.34
N ILE A 334 12.36 14.17 -6.18
CA ILE A 334 12.85 13.00 -5.44
C ILE A 334 11.69 12.35 -4.72
N GLU A 335 11.31 11.12 -5.10
CA GLU A 335 10.23 10.37 -4.48
C GLU A 335 10.71 9.33 -3.47
N ARG A 336 11.84 8.67 -3.78
CA ARG A 336 12.38 7.57 -2.99
C ARG A 336 13.87 7.76 -2.72
N ILE A 337 14.31 7.26 -1.57
CA ILE A 337 15.72 7.18 -1.18
C ILE A 337 16.02 5.74 -0.75
N VAL A 338 17.14 5.19 -1.23
CA VAL A 338 17.60 3.84 -0.88
C VAL A 338 19.10 3.91 -0.59
N PRO A 339 19.49 3.98 0.70
CA PRO A 339 20.89 3.86 1.08
C PRO A 339 21.35 2.40 1.00
N THR A 340 22.58 2.20 0.52
CA THR A 340 23.35 0.94 0.60
C THR A 340 24.52 1.15 1.55
N ALA A 341 25.45 0.18 1.67
CA ALA A 341 26.63 0.39 2.49
C ALA A 341 27.66 1.37 1.89
N ASP A 342 27.59 1.66 0.57
CA ASP A 342 28.60 2.48 -0.12
C ASP A 342 28.02 3.59 -1.03
N ALA A 343 26.71 3.59 -1.25
CA ALA A 343 26.02 4.52 -2.14
C ALA A 343 24.62 4.87 -1.68
N LEU A 344 24.13 6.01 -2.18
CA LEU A 344 22.75 6.46 -2.04
C LEU A 344 22.09 6.47 -3.41
N TYR A 345 20.96 5.79 -3.54
CA TYR A 345 20.12 5.82 -4.74
C TYR A 345 18.89 6.67 -4.51
N THR A 346 18.49 7.43 -5.52
CA THR A 346 17.22 8.17 -5.55
C THR A 346 16.34 7.65 -6.66
N GLY A 347 15.07 7.41 -6.33
CA GLY A 347 14.00 7.22 -7.30
C GLY A 347 13.30 8.55 -7.53
N ASP A 348 13.32 9.02 -8.77
CA ASP A 348 12.91 10.37 -9.16
C ASP A 348 11.76 10.34 -10.15
N LEU A 349 10.95 11.40 -10.16
CA LEU A 349 9.88 11.64 -11.13
C LEU A 349 10.22 12.82 -12.04
N LEU A 350 10.19 12.58 -13.36
CA LEU A 350 10.42 13.57 -14.42
C LEU A 350 9.10 13.99 -15.10
N GLY A 351 8.08 14.30 -14.29
CA GLY A 351 6.74 14.67 -14.78
C GLY A 351 5.92 13.52 -15.35
N GLY A 352 6.29 12.27 -15.02
CA GLY A 352 5.60 11.06 -15.44
C GLY A 352 6.57 9.87 -15.44
N PRO A 353 7.57 9.84 -16.35
CA PRO A 353 8.61 8.83 -16.32
C PRO A 353 9.48 8.93 -15.08
N SER A 354 9.99 7.80 -14.62
CA SER A 354 10.96 7.74 -13.54
C SER A 354 12.39 7.98 -14.03
N GLN A 355 13.27 8.32 -13.08
CA GLN A 355 14.72 8.27 -13.22
C GLN A 355 15.31 7.66 -11.94
N ILE A 356 16.43 6.95 -12.08
CA ILE A 356 17.24 6.55 -10.92
C ILE A 356 18.58 7.30 -11.00
N ARG A 357 18.96 7.96 -9.91
CA ARG A 357 20.32 8.52 -9.73
C ARG A 357 21.04 7.79 -8.61
N ARG A 358 22.33 7.58 -8.78
CA ARG A 358 23.24 7.05 -7.74
C ARG A 358 24.24 8.13 -7.35
N PHE A 359 24.48 8.25 -6.06
CA PHE A 359 25.47 9.12 -5.43
C PHE A 359 26.36 8.30 -4.49
N GLY A 360 27.55 8.79 -4.17
CA GLY A 360 28.25 8.35 -2.96
C GLY A 360 27.48 8.77 -1.71
N LEU A 361 27.81 8.21 -0.54
CA LEU A 361 27.15 8.54 0.73
C LEU A 361 27.31 10.02 1.14
N ASP A 362 28.33 10.71 0.61
CA ASP A 362 28.53 12.16 0.77
C ASP A 362 27.72 13.01 -0.23
N GLY A 363 26.90 12.37 -1.06
CA GLY A 363 26.07 13.00 -2.09
C GLY A 363 26.82 13.40 -3.38
N LYS A 364 28.11 13.08 -3.51
CA LYS A 364 28.90 13.37 -4.72
C LYS A 364 28.87 12.20 -5.71
N GLY A 365 29.55 12.37 -6.85
CA GLY A 365 29.70 11.31 -7.84
C GLY A 365 28.39 10.89 -8.50
N LYS A 366 27.47 11.85 -8.71
CA LYS A 366 26.17 11.61 -9.34
C LYS A 366 26.32 10.86 -10.67
N THR A 367 25.65 9.72 -10.76
CA THR A 367 25.50 8.92 -11.99
C THR A 367 24.01 8.66 -12.23
N ILE A 368 23.60 8.57 -13.49
CA ILE A 368 22.23 8.18 -13.88
C ILE A 368 22.28 6.69 -14.18
N ILE A 369 21.38 5.93 -13.56
CA ILE A 369 21.24 4.49 -13.84
C ILE A 369 20.36 4.32 -15.09
N PRO A 370 20.84 3.63 -16.14
CA PRO A 370 20.04 3.39 -17.33
C PRO A 370 18.78 2.57 -17.00
N ILE A 371 17.62 3.10 -17.39
CA ILE A 371 16.32 2.42 -17.38
C ILE A 371 15.58 2.71 -18.68
N ALA A 372 14.47 2.04 -18.94
CA ALA A 372 13.63 2.34 -20.09
C ALA A 372 13.19 3.82 -20.09
N LYS A 373 13.16 4.46 -21.27
CA LYS A 373 12.93 5.92 -21.41
C LYS A 373 11.56 6.36 -20.89
N ILE A 374 10.56 5.50 -21.06
CA ILE A 374 9.19 5.71 -20.60
C ILE A 374 8.88 4.51 -19.72
N SER A 375 9.14 4.67 -18.42
CA SER A 375 8.80 3.67 -17.42
C SER A 375 8.56 4.31 -16.08
N ALA A 376 7.86 3.59 -15.20
CA ALA A 376 7.68 3.93 -13.80
C ALA A 376 8.45 2.94 -12.94
N VAL A 377 9.36 3.44 -12.11
CA VAL A 377 10.05 2.64 -11.09
C VAL A 377 9.14 2.52 -9.88
N GLN A 378 8.59 1.33 -9.66
CA GLN A 378 7.62 1.07 -8.59
C GLN A 378 8.29 0.63 -7.29
N GLU A 379 9.44 -0.04 -7.38
CA GLU A 379 10.15 -0.60 -6.22
C GLU A 379 11.66 -0.49 -6.42
N MET A 380 12.39 -0.27 -5.32
CA MET A 380 13.85 -0.18 -5.26
C MET A 380 14.31 -0.79 -3.94
N VAL A 381 15.21 -1.78 -4.00
CA VAL A 381 15.69 -2.52 -2.82
C VAL A 381 17.21 -2.66 -2.90
N ALA A 382 17.89 -2.32 -1.81
CA ALA A 382 19.30 -2.62 -1.61
C ALA A 382 19.46 -4.11 -1.23
N LEU A 383 20.25 -4.87 -1.99
CA LEU A 383 20.59 -6.25 -1.67
C LEU A 383 21.79 -6.34 -0.72
N GLU A 384 22.04 -7.52 -0.14
CA GLU A 384 23.17 -7.76 0.77
C GLU A 384 24.55 -7.49 0.14
N ASP A 385 24.68 -7.70 -1.17
CA ASP A 385 25.91 -7.42 -1.92
C ASP A 385 26.09 -5.93 -2.29
N ASN A 386 25.24 -5.06 -1.74
CA ASN A 386 25.14 -3.62 -2.03
C ASN A 386 24.68 -3.25 -3.43
N SER A 387 24.28 -4.23 -4.25
CA SER A 387 23.60 -3.93 -5.50
C SER A 387 22.20 -3.37 -5.26
N LEU A 388 21.68 -2.65 -6.25
CA LEU A 388 20.30 -2.19 -6.27
C LEU A 388 19.50 -3.09 -7.21
N VAL A 389 18.45 -3.72 -6.70
CA VAL A 389 17.38 -4.29 -7.53
C VAL A 389 16.23 -3.29 -7.57
N PHE A 390 15.62 -3.13 -8.74
CA PHE A 390 14.46 -2.28 -8.91
C PHE A 390 13.45 -2.95 -9.83
N ARG A 391 12.18 -2.59 -9.66
CA ARG A 391 11.09 -2.99 -10.53
C ARG A 391 10.61 -1.80 -11.32
N ASP A 392 10.73 -1.86 -12.63
CA ASP A 392 10.12 -0.90 -13.55
C ASP A 392 8.92 -1.50 -14.30
N VAL A 393 8.00 -0.62 -14.69
CA VAL A 393 6.87 -0.95 -15.55
C VAL A 393 6.91 0.02 -16.73
N SER A 394 7.03 -0.51 -17.94
CA SER A 394 7.19 0.24 -19.20
C SER A 394 5.97 0.14 -20.09
#